data_AF-A0A7C1GZ53-F1
#
_entry.id   AF-A0A7C1GZ53-F1
#
_cell.length_a   1.000
_cell.length_b   1.000
_cell.length_c   1.000
_cell.angle_alpha   90.00
_cell.angle_beta   90.00
_cell.angle_gamma   90.00
#
_symmetry.space_group_name_H-M   'P 1'
#
loop_
_entity.id
_entity.type
_entity.pdbx_description
1 polymer ?
#
loop_
_entity_poly.entity_id
_entity_poly.type
_entity_poly.pdbx_seq_one_letter_code
_entity_poly.pdbx_strand_id
1 'polypeptide(L)'
;MPSKSKIVRLEQLRIFEKKLDLRLQQLAEKGISEESAQKDSLVKNLKARIRQTRARIASFEKRVKKEEELTQAKEQKLMDGPKKKEKKPKAQPKEAAKAKPSKPAPEPKPVAAEAAAPKPVEKPKPVEPDKPVEIPKLAEEPKP
;
A
#
# COMPACT_ATOMS: atom_id res chain seq x y z
N MET A 1 -2.93 -6.65 -11.66
CA MET A 1 -4.40 -6.59 -11.59
C MET A 1 -4.88 -6.76 -10.15
N PRO A 2 -5.90 -6.00 -9.72
CA PRO A 2 -6.41 -6.01 -8.34
C PRO A 2 -6.79 -7.42 -7.84
N SER A 3 -7.38 -8.24 -8.74
CA SER A 3 -7.92 -9.57 -8.44
C SER A 3 -6.84 -10.57 -8.02
N LYS A 4 -5.71 -10.62 -8.74
CA LYS A 4 -4.58 -11.52 -8.40
C LYS A 4 -3.95 -11.15 -7.06
N SER A 5 -3.83 -9.85 -6.75
CA SER A 5 -3.30 -9.41 -5.47
C SER A 5 -4.23 -9.76 -4.30
N LYS A 6 -5.55 -9.65 -4.49
CA LYS A 6 -6.55 -10.03 -3.47
C LYS A 6 -6.42 -11.52 -3.10
N ILE A 7 -6.30 -12.41 -4.08
CA ILE A 7 -6.19 -13.86 -3.86
C ILE A 7 -4.97 -14.18 -2.99
N VAL A 8 -3.79 -13.65 -3.35
CA VAL A 8 -2.56 -13.85 -2.56
C VAL A 8 -2.71 -13.34 -1.13
N ARG A 9 -3.39 -12.21 -0.92
CA ARG A 9 -3.63 -11.69 0.43
C ARG A 9 -4.59 -12.57 1.24
N LEU A 10 -5.59 -13.18 0.61
CA LEU A 10 -6.49 -14.13 1.26
C LEU A 10 -5.74 -15.40 1.69
N GLU A 11 -4.84 -15.90 0.83
CA GLU A 11 -3.98 -17.03 1.19
C GLU A 11 -3.03 -16.70 2.33
N GLN A 12 -2.38 -15.53 2.29
CA GLN A 12 -1.53 -15.05 3.39
C GLN A 12 -2.30 -14.96 4.71
N LEU A 13 -3.54 -14.46 4.67
CA LEU A 13 -4.41 -14.39 5.83
C LEU A 13 -4.67 -15.80 6.41
N ARG A 14 -5.05 -16.77 5.57
CA ARG A 14 -5.26 -18.17 6.00
C ARG A 14 -3.99 -18.77 6.61
N ILE A 15 -2.83 -18.50 6.03
CA ILE A 15 -1.55 -18.99 6.56
C ILE A 15 -1.25 -18.38 7.93
N PHE A 16 -1.49 -17.08 8.12
CA PHE A 16 -1.25 -16.44 9.42
C PHE A 16 -2.22 -16.89 10.50
N GLU A 17 -3.48 -17.14 10.15
CA GLU A 17 -4.47 -17.72 11.07
C GLU A 17 -4.05 -19.11 11.52
N LYS A 18 -3.72 -20.02 10.59
CA LYS A 18 -3.20 -21.35 10.93
C LYS A 18 -1.95 -21.30 11.82
N LYS A 19 -1.03 -20.38 11.54
CA LYS A 19 0.19 -20.19 12.36
C LYS A 19 -0.14 -19.67 13.76
N LEU A 20 -1.15 -18.80 13.88
CA LEU A 20 -1.60 -18.28 15.16
C LEU A 20 -2.20 -19.42 16.00
N ASP A 21 -3.08 -20.22 15.40
CA ASP A 21 -3.76 -21.32 16.09
C ASP A 21 -2.75 -22.38 16.56
N LEU A 22 -1.82 -22.77 15.69
CA LEU A 22 -0.75 -23.70 16.03
C LEU A 22 0.12 -23.16 17.18
N ARG A 23 0.43 -21.86 17.17
CA ARG A 23 1.20 -21.26 18.27
C ARG A 23 0.42 -21.25 19.58
N LEU A 24 -0.87 -20.97 19.55
CA LEU A 24 -1.72 -21.00 20.73
C LEU A 24 -1.83 -22.41 21.31
N GLN A 25 -1.98 -23.43 20.45
CA GLN A 25 -1.95 -24.84 20.87
C GLN A 25 -0.63 -25.20 21.56
N GLN A 26 0.52 -24.84 20.96
CA GLN A 26 1.83 -25.07 21.57
C GLN A 26 2.01 -24.36 22.91
N LEU A 27 1.40 -23.19 23.12
CA LEU A 27 1.46 -22.47 24.39
C LEU A 27 0.56 -23.16 25.42
N ALA A 28 -0.62 -23.62 25.03
CA ALA A 28 -1.53 -24.37 25.89
C ALA A 28 -0.91 -25.70 26.34
N GLU A 29 -0.25 -26.44 25.44
CA GLU A 29 0.50 -27.67 25.76
C GLU A 29 1.63 -27.43 26.78
N LYS A 30 2.20 -26.21 26.78
CA LYS A 30 3.22 -25.79 27.75
C LYS A 30 2.63 -25.28 29.07
N GLY A 31 1.31 -25.34 29.24
CA GLY A 31 0.61 -24.84 30.43
C GLY A 31 0.60 -23.31 30.55
N ILE A 32 0.86 -22.58 29.46
CA ILE A 32 0.84 -21.12 29.45
C ILE A 32 -0.62 -20.67 29.38
N SER A 33 -1.05 -19.88 30.36
CA SER A 33 -2.42 -19.34 30.40
C SER A 33 -2.70 -18.43 29.20
N GLU A 34 -3.97 -18.28 28.81
CA GLU A 34 -4.34 -17.44 27.67
C GLU A 34 -3.87 -15.99 27.82
N GLU A 35 -3.94 -15.43 29.04
CA GLU A 35 -3.48 -14.07 29.33
C GLU A 35 -1.98 -13.89 29.10
N SER A 36 -1.18 -14.90 29.47
CA SER A 36 0.26 -14.89 29.25
C SER A 36 0.61 -15.20 27.78
N ALA A 37 -0.17 -16.06 27.11
CA ALA A 37 -0.08 -16.30 25.68
C ALA A 37 -0.37 -15.05 24.84
N GLN A 38 -1.26 -14.15 25.30
CA GLN A 38 -1.48 -12.86 24.65
C GLN A 38 -0.27 -11.91 24.74
N LYS A 39 0.60 -12.10 25.74
CA LYS A 39 1.82 -11.31 25.91
C LYS A 39 2.96 -11.79 25.01
N ASP A 40 2.89 -13.03 24.50
CA ASP A 40 3.86 -13.62 23.57
C ASP A 40 4.06 -12.75 22.31
N SER A 41 5.32 -12.53 21.95
CA SER A 41 5.69 -11.63 20.86
C SER A 41 5.27 -12.17 19.49
N LEU A 42 5.30 -13.49 19.29
CA LEU A 42 4.88 -14.12 18.05
C LEU A 42 3.36 -14.02 17.88
N VAL A 43 2.59 -14.26 18.95
CA VAL A 43 1.13 -14.09 18.95
C VAL A 43 0.75 -12.65 18.61
N LYS A 44 1.39 -11.66 19.24
CA LYS A 44 1.17 -10.23 18.94
C LYS A 44 1.47 -9.90 17.48
N ASN A 45 2.61 -10.37 16.97
CA ASN A 45 3.03 -10.13 15.59
C ASN A 45 2.08 -10.78 14.58
N LEU A 46 1.64 -12.02 14.81
CA LEU A 46 0.69 -12.72 13.96
C LEU A 46 -0.66 -12.01 13.94
N LYS A 47 -1.20 -11.61 15.10
CA LYS A 47 -2.42 -10.81 15.19
C LYS A 47 -2.29 -9.48 14.45
N ALA A 48 -1.15 -8.80 14.58
CA ALA A 48 -0.89 -7.56 13.84
C ALA A 48 -0.88 -7.76 12.32
N ARG A 49 -0.21 -8.82 11.82
CA ARG A 49 -0.18 -9.16 10.40
C ARG A 49 -1.56 -9.53 9.85
N ILE A 50 -2.38 -10.25 10.62
CA ILE A 50 -3.76 -10.56 10.25
C ILE A 50 -4.56 -9.26 10.09
N ARG A 51 -4.50 -8.35 11.08
CA ARG A 51 -5.20 -7.05 11.01
C ARG A 51 -4.77 -6.23 9.79
N GLN A 52 -3.47 -6.13 9.54
CA GLN A 52 -2.94 -5.41 8.39
C GLN A 52 -3.42 -6.02 7.05
N THR A 53 -3.42 -7.35 6.96
CA THR A 53 -3.85 -8.07 5.75
C THR A 53 -5.35 -7.87 5.50
N ARG A 54 -6.17 -7.95 6.55
CA ARG A 54 -7.62 -7.64 6.48
C ARG A 54 -7.87 -6.21 6.02
N ALA A 55 -7.15 -5.23 6.56
CA ALA A 55 -7.26 -3.84 6.13
C ALA A 55 -6.91 -3.65 4.64
N ARG A 56 -5.86 -4.34 4.16
CA ARG A 56 -5.49 -4.33 2.73
C ARG A 56 -6.57 -4.96 1.86
N ILE A 57 -7.13 -6.11 2.25
CA ILE A 57 -8.24 -6.76 1.52
C ILE A 57 -9.44 -5.81 1.42
N ALA A 58 -9.85 -5.20 2.54
CA ALA A 58 -10.95 -4.25 2.56
C ALA A 58 -10.69 -3.04 1.65
N SER A 59 -9.44 -2.56 1.55
CA SER A 59 -9.08 -1.47 0.64
C SER A 59 -9.24 -1.85 -0.83
N PHE A 60 -8.94 -3.10 -1.20
CA PHE A 60 -9.18 -3.59 -2.55
C PHE A 60 -10.67 -3.68 -2.85
N GLU A 61 -11.47 -4.17 -1.91
CA GLU A 61 -12.92 -4.27 -2.07
C GLU A 61 -13.57 -2.91 -2.25
N LYS A 62 -13.13 -1.90 -1.50
CA LYS A 62 -13.58 -0.52 -1.68
C LYS A 62 -13.24 0.03 -3.07
N ARG A 63 -12.10 -0.35 -3.65
CA ARG A 63 -11.72 0.08 -5.00
C ARG A 63 -12.56 -0.61 -6.06
N VAL A 64 -12.75 -1.92 -5.94
CA VAL A 64 -13.60 -2.71 -6.85
C VAL A 64 -15.03 -2.16 -6.87
N LYS A 65 -15.63 -1.89 -5.71
CA LYS A 65 -16.98 -1.27 -5.64
C LYS A 65 -17.05 0.08 -6.35
N LYS A 66 -16.05 0.95 -6.15
CA LYS A 66 -15.99 2.24 -6.86
C LYS A 66 -15.84 2.09 -8.37
N GLU A 67 -15.08 1.10 -8.81
CA GLU A 67 -14.94 0.80 -10.24
C GLU A 67 -16.28 0.32 -10.81
N GLU A 68 -17.00 -0.56 -10.12
CA GLU A 68 -18.33 -1.04 -10.48
C GLU A 68 -19.37 0.10 -10.53
N GLU A 69 -19.37 1.01 -9.54
CA GLU A 69 -20.23 2.20 -9.54
C GLU A 69 -19.92 3.12 -10.73
N LEU A 70 -18.64 3.31 -11.06
CA LEU A 70 -18.24 4.14 -12.20
C LEU A 70 -18.59 3.49 -13.55
N THR A 71 -18.50 2.16 -13.67
CA THR A 71 -18.92 1.46 -14.89
C THR A 71 -20.43 1.53 -15.05
N GLN A 72 -21.20 1.30 -13.99
CA GLN A 72 -22.66 1.45 -14.01
C GLN A 72 -23.08 2.89 -14.35
N ALA A 73 -22.44 3.90 -13.77
CA ALA A 73 -22.73 5.29 -14.09
C ALA A 73 -22.39 5.66 -15.54
N LYS A 74 -21.34 5.06 -16.12
CA LYS A 74 -21.01 5.22 -17.54
C LYS A 74 -22.05 4.54 -18.43
N GLU A 75 -22.46 3.32 -18.08
CA GLU A 75 -23.50 2.58 -18.80
C GLU A 75 -24.84 3.31 -18.75
N GLN A 76 -25.27 3.80 -17.59
CA GLN A 76 -26.47 4.62 -17.44
C GLN A 76 -26.41 5.90 -18.29
N LYS A 77 -25.29 6.63 -18.27
CA LYS A 77 -25.11 7.82 -19.13
C LYS A 77 -25.12 7.50 -20.63
N LEU A 78 -24.63 6.33 -21.02
CA LEU A 78 -24.66 5.87 -22.41
C LEU A 78 -26.09 5.51 -22.84
N MET A 79 -26.86 4.89 -21.94
CA MET A 79 -28.27 4.51 -22.15
C MET A 79 -29.22 5.72 -22.14
N ASP A 80 -28.96 6.72 -21.30
CA ASP A 80 -29.78 7.95 -21.23
C ASP A 80 -29.64 8.85 -22.48
N GLY A 81 -28.61 8.62 -23.32
CA GLY A 81 -28.34 9.38 -24.54
C GLY A 81 -28.16 10.89 -24.32
N PRO A 82 -27.73 11.67 -25.34
CA PRO A 82 -27.73 13.12 -25.23
C PRO A 82 -29.17 13.61 -25.20
N LYS A 83 -29.76 13.73 -23.99
CA LYS A 83 -31.03 14.44 -23.79
C LYS A 83 -30.89 15.85 -24.36
N LYS A 84 -31.54 16.03 -25.50
CA LYS A 84 -31.89 17.25 -26.24
C LYS A 84 -31.30 18.54 -25.67
N LYS A 85 -30.35 19.12 -26.42
CA LYS A 85 -30.08 20.56 -26.40
C LYS A 85 -31.37 21.30 -26.75
N GLU A 86 -32.13 21.70 -25.73
CA GLU A 86 -33.11 22.78 -25.90
C GLU A 86 -32.32 24.07 -26.14
N LYS A 87 -32.38 24.53 -27.39
CA LYS A 87 -31.93 25.83 -27.83
C LYS A 87 -32.63 26.91 -26.98
N LYS A 88 -31.89 27.65 -26.17
CA LYS A 88 -32.24 29.06 -25.88
C LYS A 88 -31.28 29.97 -26.64
N PRO A 89 -31.80 30.95 -27.41
CA PRO A 89 -30.99 31.76 -28.31
C PRO A 89 -30.17 32.80 -27.57
N LYS A 90 -29.03 33.14 -28.20
CA LYS A 90 -28.12 34.25 -27.90
C LYS A 90 -28.88 35.56 -27.63
N ALA A 91 -28.52 36.23 -26.54
CA ALA A 91 -28.44 37.69 -26.50
C ALA A 91 -26.98 38.06 -26.25
N GLN A 92 -26.46 38.94 -27.10
CA GLN A 92 -25.05 39.31 -27.27
C GLN A 92 -24.84 40.73 -26.67
N PRO A 93 -23.67 41.39 -26.81
CA PRO A 93 -22.75 41.79 -25.75
C PRO A 93 -22.60 43.32 -25.56
N LYS A 94 -21.58 43.73 -24.78
CA LYS A 94 -21.05 45.09 -24.44
C LYS A 94 -21.41 45.44 -22.99
N GLU A 95 -20.46 45.76 -22.12
CA GLU A 95 -19.59 46.94 -22.17
C GLU A 95 -18.32 46.76 -21.32
N ALA A 96 -17.23 47.41 -21.78
CA ALA A 96 -16.26 48.20 -20.99
C ALA A 96 -15.65 47.60 -19.70
N ALA A 97 -14.38 47.77 -19.36
CA ALA A 97 -13.23 48.43 -19.94
C ALA A 97 -12.07 48.15 -18.96
N LYS A 98 -10.84 48.13 -19.49
CA LYS A 98 -9.61 48.60 -18.83
C LYS A 98 -9.31 48.11 -17.39
N ALA A 99 -8.31 47.24 -17.26
CA ALA A 99 -7.06 47.56 -16.56
C ALA A 99 -6.02 46.46 -16.76
N LYS A 100 -4.89 46.84 -17.35
CA LYS A 100 -3.65 46.05 -17.49
C LYS A 100 -2.82 46.16 -16.18
N PRO A 101 -1.73 45.38 -16.04
CA PRO A 101 -1.33 44.64 -14.85
C PRO A 101 -0.33 45.37 -13.96
N SER A 102 -0.19 44.94 -12.70
CA SER A 102 0.96 45.31 -11.85
C SER A 102 1.47 44.10 -11.06
N LYS A 103 2.51 43.46 -11.61
CA LYS A 103 3.58 42.84 -10.79
C LYS A 103 4.42 43.97 -10.21
N PRO A 104 5.01 43.77 -9.02
CA PRO A 104 6.45 43.96 -8.94
C PRO A 104 7.16 42.84 -8.16
N ALA A 105 8.28 42.41 -8.71
CA ALA A 105 9.44 41.82 -8.03
C ALA A 105 10.67 42.55 -8.61
N PRO A 106 11.91 42.53 -8.05
CA PRO A 106 12.43 41.86 -6.84
C PRO A 106 13.47 42.72 -6.01
N GLU A 107 14.11 42.07 -5.00
CA GLU A 107 15.45 42.33 -4.38
C GLU A 107 15.69 43.48 -3.37
N PRO A 108 16.76 43.50 -2.50
CA PRO A 108 17.87 42.55 -2.22
C PRO A 108 18.17 42.26 -0.70
N LYS A 109 19.17 41.39 -0.45
CA LYS A 109 19.75 40.90 0.86
C LYS A 109 20.67 41.93 1.58
N PRO A 110 21.19 41.70 2.82
CA PRO A 110 22.43 40.90 3.01
C PRO A 110 22.49 40.02 4.30
N VAL A 111 22.96 38.77 4.22
CA VAL A 111 24.31 38.23 4.59
C VAL A 111 24.67 38.34 6.09
N ALA A 112 24.79 37.21 6.80
CA ALA A 112 26.07 36.72 7.37
C ALA A 112 25.89 35.59 8.41
N ALA A 113 26.89 34.70 8.38
CA ALA A 113 27.30 33.70 9.37
C ALA A 113 26.54 32.36 9.41
N GLU A 114 27.18 31.21 9.59
CA GLU A 114 28.57 30.77 9.45
C GLU A 114 28.51 29.24 9.56
N ALA A 115 29.38 28.57 8.81
CA ALA A 115 29.85 27.20 8.94
C ALA A 115 29.18 26.23 9.94
N ALA A 116 28.64 25.13 9.41
CA ALA A 116 28.89 23.79 9.96
C ALA A 116 28.64 22.72 8.89
N ALA A 117 29.71 22.02 8.50
CA ALA A 117 29.77 21.02 7.44
C ALA A 117 28.87 19.78 7.67
N PRO A 118 28.19 19.25 6.64
CA PRO A 118 27.77 17.85 6.64
C PRO A 118 28.87 16.97 6.06
N LYS A 119 29.35 16.04 6.89
CA LYS A 119 30.29 14.97 6.56
C LYS A 119 29.83 14.16 5.33
N PRO A 120 30.73 13.69 4.46
CA PRO A 120 30.37 12.84 3.32
C PRO A 120 29.83 11.50 3.81
N VAL A 121 28.62 11.17 3.37
CA VAL A 121 27.96 9.88 3.59
C VAL A 121 28.76 8.82 2.84
N GLU A 122 29.34 7.91 3.62
CA GLU A 122 30.05 6.72 3.18
C GLU A 122 29.11 5.81 2.39
N LYS A 123 29.46 5.54 1.13
CA LYS A 123 28.76 4.61 0.26
C LYS A 123 28.93 3.19 0.83
N PRO A 124 27.87 2.40 1.07
CA PRO A 124 28.05 0.97 1.29
C PRO A 124 28.51 0.33 -0.03
N LYS A 125 29.69 -0.31 0.02
CA LYS A 125 30.23 -1.14 -1.06
C LYS A 125 29.25 -2.27 -1.42
N PRO A 126 29.13 -2.66 -2.70
CA PRO A 126 28.47 -3.88 -3.11
C PRO A 126 29.26 -5.08 -2.56
N VAL A 127 28.61 -5.95 -1.80
CA VAL A 127 29.16 -7.27 -1.47
C VAL A 127 28.77 -8.21 -2.60
N GLU A 128 29.77 -8.68 -3.35
CA GLU A 128 29.65 -9.75 -4.33
C GLU A 128 29.16 -11.04 -3.65
N PRO A 129 28.18 -11.76 -4.21
CA PRO A 129 27.78 -13.07 -3.71
C PRO A 129 28.71 -14.13 -4.30
N ASP A 130 29.77 -14.47 -3.56
CA ASP A 130 30.61 -15.61 -3.90
C ASP A 130 30.28 -16.82 -3.01
N LYS A 131 29.99 -17.93 -3.69
CA LYS A 131 29.97 -19.34 -3.28
C LYS A 131 28.63 -19.96 -2.81
N PRO A 132 28.12 -20.97 -3.56
CA PRO A 132 26.99 -21.80 -3.15
C PRO A 132 27.40 -22.74 -2.02
N VAL A 133 26.59 -22.77 -0.96
CA VAL A 133 26.72 -23.75 0.12
C VAL A 133 26.35 -25.12 -0.44
N GLU A 134 27.33 -26.02 -0.46
CA GLU A 134 27.18 -27.43 -0.74
C GLU A 134 26.09 -28.05 0.16
N ILE A 135 25.15 -28.72 -0.49
CA ILE A 135 24.16 -29.58 0.16
C ILE A 135 24.91 -30.84 0.63
N PRO A 136 24.95 -31.18 1.92
CA PRO A 136 25.45 -32.48 2.34
C PRO A 136 24.49 -33.56 1.82
N LYS A 137 25.04 -34.36 0.90
CA LYS A 137 24.43 -35.53 0.26
C LYS A 137 24.00 -36.52 1.36
N LEU A 138 22.69 -36.74 1.48
CA LEU A 138 22.12 -37.77 2.33
C LEU A 138 22.73 -39.12 1.97
N ALA A 139 23.23 -39.80 3.00
CA ALA A 139 23.76 -41.14 2.95
C ALA A 139 22.72 -42.13 2.39
N GLU A 140 23.18 -42.91 1.44
CA GLU A 140 22.53 -44.04 0.80
C GLU A 140 22.33 -45.17 1.82
N GLU A 141 21.08 -45.63 1.96
CA GLU A 141 20.72 -46.79 2.76
C GLU A 141 21.35 -48.07 2.17
N PRO A 142 21.92 -48.97 2.98
CA PRO A 142 22.31 -50.30 2.49
C PRO A 142 21.05 -51.17 2.36
N LYS A 143 20.78 -51.66 1.14
CA LYS A 143 19.83 -52.76 0.91
C LYS A 143 20.48 -54.11 1.27
N PRO A 144 19.67 -55.09 1.72
CA PRO A 144 20.13 -56.43 2.11
C PRO A 144 20.61 -57.27 0.94
#